data_AF-A0A2D6W4P3-F1
#
_entry.id   AF-A0A2D6W4P3-F1
#
_cell.length_a   1.000
_cell.length_b   1.000
_cell.length_c   1.000
_cell.angle_alpha   90.00
_cell.angle_beta   90.00
_cell.angle_gamma   90.00
#
_symmetry.space_group_name_H-M   'P 1'
#
loop_
_entity.id
_entity.type
_entity.pdbx_description
1 polymer ?
#
loop_
_entity_poly.entity_id
_entity_poly.type
_entity_poly.pdbx_seq_one_letter_code
_entity_poly.pdbx_strand_id
1 'polypeptide(L)'
;MLTKENFKCSRYCAKCCKDIILRVNSNDIKRIMKTNPNVETFLQKDPLDANKLILKKENNKCIFLEKKKDGKYACIIYSNRPEICKKYPFFDNQKPIKSCLPNDVCYSTGSLISSK
;
A
#
# COMPACT_ATOMS: atom_id res chain seq x y z
N MET A 1 14.71 13.37 -11.13
CA MET A 1 13.99 12.08 -11.20
C MET A 1 14.49 11.19 -10.06
N LEU A 2 13.59 10.47 -9.39
CA LEU A 2 13.93 9.53 -8.32
C LEU A 2 14.13 8.13 -8.91
N THR A 3 15.17 7.44 -8.48
CA THR A 3 15.50 6.04 -8.81
C THR A 3 15.64 5.24 -7.52
N LYS A 4 15.75 3.91 -7.61
CA LYS A 4 15.92 3.07 -6.41
C LYS A 4 17.22 3.37 -5.67
N GLU A 5 18.25 3.77 -6.40
CA GLU A 5 19.59 4.02 -5.89
C GLU A 5 19.64 5.35 -5.12
N ASN A 6 18.90 6.37 -5.57
CA ASN A 6 18.95 7.70 -4.97
C ASN A 6 17.78 8.01 -4.01
N PHE A 7 16.70 7.22 -4.04
CA PHE A 7 15.52 7.46 -3.22
C PHE A 7 15.68 6.93 -1.80
N LYS A 8 15.42 7.80 -0.82
CA LYS A 8 15.38 7.43 0.61
C LYS A 8 13.97 7.60 1.16
N CYS A 9 13.32 6.49 1.49
CA CYS A 9 12.01 6.50 2.14
C CYS A 9 12.16 6.85 3.63
N SER A 10 11.53 7.93 4.09
CA SER A 10 11.51 8.26 5.53
C SER A 10 10.67 7.29 6.35
N ARG A 11 9.78 6.51 5.72
CA ARG A 11 8.81 5.57 6.34
C ARG A 11 7.75 6.23 7.24
N TYR A 12 8.03 7.43 7.76
CA TYR A 12 7.19 8.14 8.73
C TYR A 12 6.22 9.16 8.13
N CYS A 13 6.25 9.38 6.80
CA CYS A 13 5.37 10.34 6.13
C CYS A 13 3.95 9.83 5.85
N ALA A 14 3.74 8.50 5.95
CA ALA A 14 2.48 7.81 5.70
C ALA A 14 1.89 7.88 4.28
N LYS A 15 2.62 8.43 3.30
CA LYS A 15 2.09 8.63 1.93
C LYS A 15 1.57 7.34 1.32
N CYS A 16 2.31 6.23 1.40
CA CYS A 16 1.85 4.93 0.90
C CYS A 16 0.58 4.39 1.60
N CYS A 17 0.37 4.73 2.88
CA CYS A 17 -0.82 4.29 3.63
C CYS A 17 -2.04 5.19 3.39
N LYS A 18 -1.84 6.43 2.94
CA LYS A 18 -2.91 7.40 2.66
C LYS A 18 -3.35 7.30 1.19
N ASP A 19 -2.38 7.29 0.30
CA ASP A 19 -2.61 7.65 -1.11
C ASP A 19 -2.87 6.42 -2.00
N ILE A 20 -2.69 5.19 -1.50
CA ILE A 20 -2.80 3.96 -2.31
C ILE A 20 -4.01 3.14 -1.87
N ILE A 21 -4.77 2.61 -2.83
CA ILE A 21 -5.75 1.54 -2.61
C ILE A 21 -5.05 0.21 -2.90
N LEU A 22 -5.10 -0.72 -1.96
CA LEU A 22 -4.24 -1.90 -1.93
C LEU A 22 -5.06 -3.16 -2.15
N ARG A 23 -5.10 -3.68 -3.38
CA ARG A 23 -5.55 -5.05 -3.64
C ARG A 23 -4.55 -6.03 -3.05
N VAL A 24 -5.06 -7.09 -2.43
CA VAL A 24 -4.25 -8.15 -1.81
C VAL A 24 -4.61 -9.50 -2.42
N ASN A 25 -3.61 -10.37 -2.54
CA ASN A 25 -3.82 -11.76 -2.91
C ASN A 25 -3.77 -12.68 -1.67
N SER A 26 -4.01 -13.98 -1.87
CA SER A 26 -4.00 -14.98 -0.80
C SER A 26 -2.67 -15.05 -0.03
N ASN A 27 -1.52 -14.80 -0.69
CA ASN A 27 -0.22 -14.79 -0.03
C ASN A 27 -0.02 -13.56 0.85
N ASP A 28 -0.50 -12.39 0.42
CA ASP A 28 -0.51 -11.18 1.24
C ASP A 28 -1.39 -11.37 2.47
N ILE A 29 -2.58 -11.96 2.30
CA ILE A 29 -3.52 -12.23 3.40
C ILE A 29 -2.88 -13.18 4.42
N LYS A 30 -2.33 -14.32 3.97
CA LYS A 30 -1.60 -15.27 4.84
C LYS A 30 -0.45 -14.61 5.60
N ARG A 31 0.24 -13.64 4.98
CA ARG A 31 1.35 -12.91 5.62
C ARG A 31 0.86 -11.99 6.72
N ILE A 32 -0.22 -11.25 6.49
CA ILE A 32 -0.81 -10.31 7.47
C ILE A 32 -1.41 -11.08 8.65
N MET A 33 -2.04 -12.23 8.40
CA MET A 33 -2.66 -13.08 9.43
C MET A 33 -1.68 -13.53 10.53
N LYS A 34 -0.37 -13.55 10.24
CA LYS A 34 0.67 -13.83 11.26
C LYS A 34 0.68 -12.83 12.42
N THR A 35 0.23 -11.60 12.17
CA THR A 35 0.19 -10.50 13.15
C THR A 35 -1.22 -9.99 13.44
N ASN A 36 -2.19 -10.27 12.55
CA ASN A 36 -3.58 -9.91 12.76
C ASN A 36 -4.50 -11.04 12.25
N PRO A 37 -4.87 -12.00 13.12
CA PRO A 37 -5.49 -13.25 12.68
C PRO A 37 -6.93 -13.09 12.15
N ASN A 38 -7.65 -12.04 12.57
CA ASN A 38 -9.03 -11.81 12.15
C ASN A 38 -9.08 -11.02 10.83
N VAL A 39 -9.32 -11.73 9.73
CA VAL A 39 -9.34 -11.19 8.36
C VAL A 39 -10.37 -10.07 8.17
N GLU A 40 -11.54 -10.19 8.79
CA GLU A 40 -12.62 -9.22 8.65
C GLU A 40 -12.25 -7.86 9.24
N THR A 41 -11.27 -7.81 10.15
CA THR A 41 -10.80 -6.54 10.72
C THR A 41 -10.01 -5.69 9.72
N PHE A 42 -9.45 -6.29 8.66
CA PHE A 42 -8.55 -5.57 7.77
C PHE A 42 -8.82 -5.71 6.27
N LEU A 43 -9.76 -6.58 5.85
CA LEU A 43 -10.15 -6.72 4.44
C LEU A 43 -11.57 -6.23 4.17
N GLN A 44 -11.77 -5.67 2.98
CA GLN A 44 -13.09 -5.42 2.41
C GLN A 44 -13.09 -5.77 0.92
N LYS A 45 -14.28 -5.94 0.34
CA LYS A 45 -14.43 -6.10 -1.12
C LYS A 45 -13.97 -4.83 -1.83
N ASP A 46 -13.34 -5.00 -2.98
CA ASP A 46 -13.03 -3.87 -3.84
C ASP A 46 -14.33 -3.32 -4.46
N PRO A 47 -14.64 -2.02 -4.31
CA PRO A 47 -15.85 -1.43 -4.90
C PRO A 47 -15.86 -1.45 -6.43
N LEU A 48 -14.71 -1.58 -7.08
CA LEU A 48 -14.58 -1.64 -8.54
C LEU A 48 -14.55 -3.08 -9.08
N ASP A 49 -14.32 -4.08 -8.23
CA ASP A 49 -14.28 -5.50 -8.61
C ASP A 49 -14.61 -6.39 -7.40
N ALA A 50 -15.87 -6.82 -7.29
CA ALA A 50 -16.35 -7.60 -6.14
C ALA A 50 -15.62 -8.95 -5.93
N ASN A 51 -14.86 -9.43 -6.93
CA ASN A 51 -14.05 -10.65 -6.83
C ASN A 51 -12.65 -10.40 -6.23
N LYS A 52 -12.32 -9.14 -5.94
CA LYS A 52 -11.03 -8.74 -5.35
C LYS A 52 -11.25 -8.22 -3.94
N LEU A 53 -10.21 -8.41 -3.12
CA LEU A 53 -10.14 -7.88 -1.77
C LEU A 53 -9.10 -6.77 -1.72
N ILE A 54 -9.43 -5.73 -0.96
CA ILE A 54 -8.53 -4.63 -0.66
C ILE A 54 -8.33 -4.50 0.85
N LEU A 55 -7.22 -3.90 1.27
CA LEU A 55 -7.06 -3.47 2.65
C LEU A 55 -8.08 -2.39 2.97
N LYS A 56 -8.73 -2.52 4.14
CA LYS A 56 -9.65 -1.50 4.67
C LYS A 56 -8.94 -0.15 4.81
N LYS A 57 -9.72 0.91 4.57
CA LYS A 57 -9.35 2.28 4.92
C LYS A 57 -10.35 2.84 5.91
N GLU A 58 -9.84 3.48 6.95
CA GLU A 58 -10.61 4.27 7.91
C GLU A 58 -10.13 5.72 7.84
N ASN A 59 -11.06 6.67 7.75
CA ASN A 59 -10.72 8.10 7.63
C ASN A 59 -9.68 8.37 6.52
N ASN A 60 -9.86 7.74 5.36
CA ASN A 60 -8.98 7.80 4.18
C ASN A 60 -7.53 7.31 4.41
N LYS A 61 -7.31 6.48 5.43
CA LYS A 61 -6.00 5.92 5.78
C LYS A 61 -6.10 4.40 5.87
N CYS A 62 -5.07 3.68 5.43
CA CYS A 62 -4.98 2.24 5.64
C CYS A 62 -5.16 1.91 7.13
N ILE A 63 -5.95 0.88 7.42
CA ILE A 63 -6.24 0.40 8.78
C ILE A 63 -4.99 0.13 9.63
N PHE A 64 -3.86 -0.18 8.99
CA PHE A 64 -2.59 -0.45 9.67
C PHE A 64 -1.73 0.80 9.93
N LEU A 65 -2.23 2.00 9.63
CA LEU A 65 -1.52 3.24 9.87
C LEU A 65 -1.76 3.75 11.29
N GLU A 66 -0.69 3.90 12.05
CA GLU A 66 -0.73 4.45 13.40
C GLU A 66 0.01 5.78 13.46
N LYS A 67 -0.55 6.77 14.18
CA LYS A 67 0.15 8.01 14.53
C LYS A 67 0.80 7.85 15.89
N LYS A 68 2.10 8.08 15.96
CA LYS A 68 2.91 8.02 17.19
C LYS A 68 2.81 9.33 17.97
N LYS A 69 3.17 9.29 19.26
CA LYS A 69 3.10 10.44 20.18
C LYS A 69 3.96 11.63 19.71
N ASP A 70 5.07 11.36 19.03
CA ASP A 70 5.99 12.36 18.46
C ASP A 70 5.49 12.96 17.14
N GLY A 71 4.24 12.67 16.74
CA GLY A 71 3.62 13.18 15.51
C GLY A 71 3.97 12.39 14.25
N LYS A 72 4.92 11.45 14.31
CA LYS A 72 5.28 10.58 13.17
C LYS A 72 4.23 9.50 12.94
N TYR A 73 4.28 8.86 11.79
CA TYR A 73 3.41 7.73 11.48
C TYR A 73 4.20 6.41 11.37
N ALA A 74 3.55 5.28 11.66
CA ALA A 74 4.12 3.96 11.47
C ALA A 74 3.09 3.01 10.86
N CYS A 75 3.55 2.04 10.08
CA CYS A 75 2.74 0.89 9.68
C CYS A 75 2.94 -0.22 10.70
N ILE A 76 1.87 -0.63 11.38
CA ILE A 76 1.98 -1.61 12.48
C ILE A 76 2.36 -3.02 11.99
N ILE A 77 2.10 -3.32 10.71
CA ILE A 77 2.50 -4.57 10.06
C ILE A 77 3.76 -4.42 9.17
N TYR A 78 4.66 -3.48 9.46
CA TYR A 78 5.77 -3.11 8.55
C TYR A 78 6.56 -4.32 7.99
N SER A 79 6.86 -5.32 8.82
CA SER A 79 7.58 -6.54 8.40
C SER A 79 6.72 -7.50 7.57
N ASN A 80 5.40 -7.47 7.75
CA ASN A 80 4.42 -8.35 7.09
C ASN A 80 3.63 -7.63 5.98
N ARG A 81 4.11 -6.47 5.52
CA ARG A 81 3.45 -5.68 4.48
C ARG A 81 3.19 -6.50 3.21
N PRO A 82 2.07 -6.25 2.50
CA PRO A 82 1.84 -6.77 1.16
C PRO A 82 2.99 -6.46 0.20
N GLU A 83 3.16 -7.27 -0.84
CA GLU A 83 4.24 -7.09 -1.82
C GLU A 83 4.21 -5.69 -2.47
N ILE A 84 3.01 -5.18 -2.76
CA ILE A 84 2.88 -3.87 -3.37
C ILE A 84 3.32 -2.73 -2.44
N CYS A 85 3.12 -2.87 -1.12
CA CYS A 85 3.61 -1.93 -0.12
C CYS A 85 5.13 -1.97 0.02
N LYS A 86 5.78 -3.11 -0.24
CA LYS A 86 7.24 -3.25 -0.25
C LYS A 86 7.85 -2.59 -1.49
N LYS A 87 7.16 -2.66 -2.63
CA LYS A 87 7.61 -2.07 -3.90
C LYS A 87 7.52 -0.55 -3.94
N TYR A 88 6.62 0.06 -3.16
CA TYR A 88 6.45 1.51 -3.15
C TYR A 88 7.77 2.28 -2.90
N PRO A 89 8.06 3.36 -3.65
CA PRO A 89 7.23 3.94 -4.72
C PRO A 89 7.54 3.39 -6.14
N PHE A 90 8.39 2.37 -6.27
CA PHE A 90 8.85 1.82 -7.55
C PHE A 90 8.12 0.52 -7.89
N PHE A 91 6.93 0.66 -8.46
CA PHE A 91 6.12 -0.49 -8.88
C PHE A 91 6.57 -1.10 -10.21
N ASP A 92 7.11 -0.26 -11.10
CA ASP A 92 7.86 -0.66 -12.29
C ASP A 92 9.36 -0.48 -11.98
N ASN A 93 10.10 -1.59 -11.97
CA ASN A 93 11.48 -1.63 -11.49
C ASN A 93 12.47 -0.87 -12.39
N GLN A 94 12.08 -0.55 -13.63
CA GLN A 94 12.97 0.02 -14.64
C GLN A 94 12.73 1.51 -14.86
N LYS A 95 11.73 2.11 -14.21
CA LYS A 95 11.31 3.49 -14.50
C LYS A 95 11.64 4.46 -13.37
N PRO A 96 12.37 5.55 -13.67
CA PRO A 96 12.46 6.67 -12.74
C PRO A 96 11.08 7.30 -12.54
N ILE A 97 10.84 7.80 -11.33
CA ILE A 97 9.60 8.51 -10.97
C ILE A 97 9.87 9.99 -10.68
N LYS A 98 8.91 10.86 -10.96
CA LYS A 98 9.03 12.29 -10.66
C LYS A 98 8.90 12.58 -9.16
N SER A 99 8.02 11.84 -8.49
CA SER A 99 7.69 11.99 -7.08
C SER A 99 7.31 10.63 -6.49
N CYS A 100 7.43 10.49 -5.16
CA CYS A 100 6.85 9.34 -4.44
C CYS A 100 5.34 9.47 -4.24
N LEU A 101 4.74 10.61 -4.62
CA LEU A 101 3.30 10.71 -4.71
C LEU A 101 2.82 9.84 -5.89
N PRO A 102 1.89 8.89 -5.66
CA PRO A 102 1.26 8.20 -6.77
C PRO A 102 0.47 9.25 -7.56
N ASN A 103 0.98 9.64 -8.73
CA ASN A 103 0.16 10.32 -9.72
C ASN A 103 -0.80 9.24 -10.25
N ASP A 104 -2.00 9.18 -9.66
CA ASP A 104 -3.13 8.33 -10.03
C ASP A 104 -2.83 6.84 -10.23
N VAL A 105 -2.56 6.11 -9.14
CA VAL A 105 -2.35 4.66 -9.24
C VAL A 105 -3.26 3.82 -8.35
N CYS A 106 -4.40 3.44 -8.93
CA CYS A 106 -5.09 2.20 -8.59
C CYS A 106 -4.28 1.03 -9.15
N TYR A 107 -3.36 0.47 -8.36
CA TYR A 107 -2.66 -0.74 -8.79
C TYR A 107 -3.60 -1.95 -8.68
N SER A 108 -4.31 -2.22 -9.76
CA SER A 108 -4.84 -3.53 -10.06
C SER A 108 -3.67 -4.48 -10.27
N THR A 109 -3.62 -5.56 -9.50
CA THR A 109 -2.84 -6.73 -9.88
C THR A 109 -3.38 -7.24 -11.22
N GLY A 110 -2.71 -6.87 -12.30
CA GLY A 110 -3.04 -7.25 -13.68
C GLY A 110 -3.58 -6.08 -14.51
N SER A 111 -2.83 -5.75 -15.56
CA SER A 111 -3.12 -4.78 -16.63
C SER A 111 -3.09 -3.30 -16.27
N LEU A 112 -2.15 -2.62 -16.96
CA LEU A 112 -2.12 -1.19 -17.22
C LEU A 112 -3.50 -0.74 -17.72
N ILE A 113 -4.15 0.18 -16.99
CA ILE A 113 -5.16 1.03 -17.62
C ILE A 113 -4.45 2.35 -17.89
N SER A 114 -4.12 2.55 -19.16
CA SER A 114 -3.74 3.83 -19.71
C SER A 114 -4.96 4.75 -19.60
N SER A 115 -4.95 5.69 -18.66
CA SER A 115 -5.84 6.84 -18.75
C SER A 115 -5.33 7.73 -19.88
N LYS A 116 -6.18 7.88 -20.92
CA LYS A 116 -6.04 8.92 -21.95
C LYS A 116 -5.95 10.30 -21.33
#